data_AF-U5D2W7-F1
#
_entry.id   AF-U5D2W7-F1
#
_cell.length_a   1.000
_cell.length_b   1.000
_cell.length_c   1.000
_cell.angle_alpha   90.00
_cell.angle_beta   90.00
_cell.angle_gamma   90.00
#
_symmetry.space_group_name_H-M   'P 1'
#
loop_
_entity.id
_entity.type
_entity.pdbx_description
1 polymer ?
#
loop_
_entity_poly.entity_id
_entity_poly.type
_entity_poly.pdbx_seq_one_letter_code
_entity_poly.pdbx_strand_id
1 'polypeptide(L)'
;MNENGSRAIPAHELLDFDWKLKCAVSSSSMDMISKPLLRLELFVSKEPGMLKEHKGTTEADRETDALLAEYDRDELDKLIAEMEGIEKVLDKAVLNK
;
A
#
# COMPACT_ATOMS: atom_id res chain seq x y z
N MET A 1 21.91 32.08 -3.90
CA MET A 1 22.26 30.66 -3.84
C MET A 1 20.96 29.92 -3.58
N ASN A 2 20.42 29.24 -4.59
CA ASN A 2 19.09 28.64 -4.54
C ASN A 2 19.20 27.22 -3.96
N GLU A 3 18.90 27.05 -2.68
CA GLU A 3 18.70 25.75 -2.07
C GLU A 3 17.28 25.26 -2.41
N ASN A 4 17.07 24.79 -3.65
CA ASN A 4 15.92 23.93 -3.95
C ASN A 4 16.21 22.53 -3.42
N GLY A 5 16.27 22.39 -2.09
CA GLY A 5 16.19 21.09 -1.45
C GLY A 5 14.77 20.55 -1.69
N SER A 6 14.63 19.47 -2.46
CA SER A 6 13.38 18.73 -2.50
C SER A 6 13.08 18.26 -1.08
N ARG A 7 12.21 18.97 -0.35
CA ARG A 7 11.72 18.49 0.94
C ARG A 7 10.95 17.21 0.65
N ALA A 8 11.56 16.07 0.98
CA ALA A 8 10.86 14.80 0.98
C ALA A 8 9.66 14.96 1.92
N ILE A 9 8.46 14.73 1.38
CA ILE A 9 7.26 14.71 2.21
C ILE A 9 7.38 13.45 3.07
N PRO A 10 7.33 13.58 4.41
CA PRO A 10 7.39 12.42 5.28
C PRO A 10 6.17 11.54 4.97
N ALA A 11 6.43 10.29 4.59
CA ALA A 11 5.40 9.31 4.21
C ALA A 11 5.27 8.23 5.29
N HIS A 12 4.04 7.76 5.50
CA HIS A 12 3.81 6.57 6.32
C HIS A 12 4.34 5.36 5.56
N GLU A 13 5.10 4.53 6.27
CA GLU A 13 5.77 3.38 5.69
C GLU A 13 4.84 2.18 5.79
N LEU A 14 4.72 1.43 4.69
CA LEU A 14 4.08 0.12 4.70
C LEU A 14 5.03 -0.87 5.37
N LEU A 15 4.59 -1.47 6.47
CA LEU A 15 5.39 -2.37 7.30
C LEU A 15 5.12 -3.84 6.96
N ASP A 16 3.84 -4.17 6.75
CA ASP A 16 3.40 -5.53 6.41
C ASP A 16 2.07 -5.47 5.64
N PHE A 17 1.71 -6.55 4.96
CA PHE A 17 0.38 -6.71 4.37
C PHE A 17 -0.09 -8.16 4.36
N ASP A 18 -1.39 -8.35 4.54
CA ASP A 18 -2.06 -9.64 4.38
C ASP A 18 -3.23 -9.53 3.39
N TRP A 19 -3.64 -10.64 2.82
CA TRP A 19 -4.71 -10.68 1.83
C TRP A 19 -5.68 -11.83 2.06
N LYS A 20 -6.94 -11.61 1.70
CA LYS A 20 -7.99 -12.62 1.79
C LYS A 20 -8.96 -12.53 0.62
N LEU A 21 -9.17 -13.65 -0.06
CA LEU A 21 -10.23 -13.77 -1.05
C LEU A 21 -11.59 -13.97 -0.35
N LYS A 22 -12.58 -13.18 -0.78
CA LYS A 22 -13.97 -13.25 -0.35
C LYS A 22 -14.87 -13.45 -1.55
N CYS A 23 -16.05 -13.99 -1.30
CA CYS A 23 -17.12 -14.07 -2.30
C CYS A 23 -18.25 -13.16 -1.82
N ALA A 24 -18.43 -12.02 -2.49
CA ALA A 24 -19.46 -11.05 -2.13
C ALA A 24 -20.72 -11.28 -2.96
N VAL A 25 -21.88 -11.21 -2.31
CA VAL A 25 -23.17 -11.33 -2.99
C VAL A 25 -23.55 -9.95 -3.51
N SER A 26 -23.58 -9.79 -4.83
CA SER A 26 -23.98 -8.53 -5.46
C SER A 26 -25.51 -8.39 -5.38
N SER A 27 -26.02 -7.34 -4.73
CA SER A 27 -27.45 -7.06 -4.67
C SER A 27 -27.99 -6.33 -5.92
N SER A 28 -27.10 -5.97 -6.86
CA SER A 28 -27.43 -5.14 -8.03
C SER A 28 -28.01 -5.93 -9.22
N SER A 29 -28.12 -7.26 -9.11
CA SER A 29 -28.64 -8.14 -10.15
C SER A 29 -29.73 -9.02 -9.53
N MET A 30 -30.87 -9.19 -10.22
CA MET A 30 -31.96 -10.06 -9.76
C MET A 30 -31.50 -11.53 -9.62
N ASP A 31 -30.46 -11.90 -10.35
CA ASP A 31 -29.68 -13.10 -10.15
C ASP A 31 -28.59 -12.80 -9.11
N MET A 32 -28.58 -13.50 -7.97
CA MET A 32 -27.52 -13.37 -6.96
C MET A 32 -26.18 -13.83 -7.53
N ILE A 33 -25.48 -12.95 -8.25
CA ILE A 33 -24.16 -13.22 -8.78
C ILE A 33 -23.16 -12.98 -7.65
N SER A 34 -22.57 -14.06 -7.18
CA SER A 34 -21.44 -14.01 -6.27
C SER A 34 -20.20 -13.54 -7.02
N LYS A 35 -19.64 -12.39 -6.64
CA LYS A 35 -18.42 -11.83 -7.25
C LYS A 35 -17.23 -12.07 -6.31
N PRO A 36 -16.09 -12.56 -6.82
CA PRO A 36 -14.88 -12.64 -6.01
C PRO A 36 -14.36 -11.23 -5.72
N LEU A 37 -13.99 -10.97 -4.47
CA LEU A 37 -13.32 -9.76 -4.03
C LEU A 37 -12.03 -10.13 -3.30
N LEU A 38 -10.98 -9.35 -3.50
CA LEU A 38 -9.77 -9.42 -2.70
C LEU A 38 -9.85 -8.35 -1.60
N ARG A 39 -9.77 -8.77 -0.33
CA ARG A 39 -9.51 -7.87 0.78
C ARG A 39 -8.01 -7.79 1.01
N LEU A 40 -7.48 -6.58 0.98
CA LEU A 40 -6.12 -6.26 1.39
C LEU A 40 -6.14 -5.59 2.76
N GLU A 41 -5.26 -6.04 3.63
CA GLU A 41 -5.00 -5.46 4.94
C GLU A 41 -3.56 -4.97 4.97
N LEU A 42 -3.37 -3.67 5.16
CA LEU A 42 -2.09 -2.99 5.11
C LEU A 42 -1.75 -2.49 6.50
N PHE A 43 -0.61 -2.92 7.03
CA PHE A 43 -0.09 -2.42 8.31
C PHE A 43 0.91 -1.31 8.03
N VAL A 44 0.56 -0.08 8.41
CA VAL A 44 1.39 1.09 8.18
C VAL A 44 1.92 1.67 9.49
N SER A 45 3.07 2.33 9.43
CA SER A 45 3.63 3.05 10.58
C SER A 45 2.71 4.22 10.97
N LYS A 46 2.45 4.43 12.27
CA LYS A 46 1.70 5.62 12.72
C LYS A 46 2.43 6.93 12.51
N GLU A 47 3.76 6.93 12.56
CA GLU A 47 4.56 8.12 12.34
C GLU A 47 5.38 8.00 11.05
N PRO A 48 5.36 9.03 10.19
CA PRO A 48 6.09 8.97 8.93
C PRO A 48 7.60 9.15 9.13
N GLY A 49 8.42 8.31 8.47
CA GLY A 49 9.89 8.37 8.51
C GLY A 49 10.55 7.63 9.69
N MET A 50 9.85 6.67 10.30
CA MET A 50 10.32 5.93 11.49
C MET A 50 11.34 4.82 11.21
N LEU A 51 11.77 4.58 9.96
CA LEU A 51 12.81 3.60 9.63
C LEU A 51 14.23 3.94 10.13
N LYS A 52 14.42 5.05 10.87
CA LYS A 52 15.73 5.40 11.43
C LYS A 52 15.98 4.68 12.76
N GLU A 53 16.86 3.68 12.67
CA GLU A 53 17.76 3.21 13.73
C GLU A 53 17.12 2.69 15.02
N HIS A 54 16.51 1.51 14.98
CA HIS A 54 16.38 0.72 16.20
C HIS A 54 16.88 -0.71 16.04
N LYS A 55 18.20 -0.85 16.20
CA LYS A 55 18.83 -2.08 16.70
C LYS A 55 18.41 -2.26 18.17
N GLY A 56 17.18 -2.69 18.45
CA GLY A 56 16.83 -3.05 19.82
C GLY A 56 15.35 -3.04 20.22
N THR A 57 14.45 -2.40 19.48
CA THR A 57 13.02 -2.51 19.78
C THR A 57 12.47 -3.74 19.09
N THR A 58 12.06 -4.73 19.89
CA THR A 58 11.19 -5.83 19.49
C THR A 58 9.99 -5.28 18.74
N GLU A 59 9.55 -5.98 17.69
CA GLU A 59 8.43 -5.63 16.79
C GLU A 59 7.13 -5.24 17.53
N ALA A 60 7.01 -5.59 18.81
CA ALA A 60 5.89 -5.28 19.69
C ALA A 60 5.68 -3.79 20.04
N ASP A 61 6.67 -2.91 19.84
CA ASP A 61 6.58 -1.48 20.26
C ASP A 61 6.34 -0.50 19.10
N ARG A 62 6.27 -0.95 17.85
CA ARG A 62 5.89 -0.06 16.74
C ARG A 62 4.39 0.02 16.69
N GLU A 63 3.83 1.14 17.14
CA GLU A 63 2.41 1.39 16.93
C GLU A 63 2.11 1.41 15.41
N THR A 64 1.23 0.51 14.98
CA THR A 64 0.80 0.37 13.59
C THR A 64 -0.67 0.76 13.44
N ASP A 65 -1.03 1.27 12.27
CA ASP A 65 -2.41 1.40 11.83
C ASP A 65 -2.70 0.31 10.79
N ALA A 66 -3.87 -0.32 10.91
CA ALA A 66 -4.35 -1.29 9.93
C ALA A 66 -5.33 -0.60 8.96
N LEU A 67 -4.97 -0.53 7.69
CA LEU A 67 -5.82 -0.02 6.62
C LEU A 67 -6.42 -1.20 5.86
N LEU A 68 -7.72 -1.12 5.58
CA LEU A 68 -8.45 -2.18 4.89
C LEU A 68 -9.00 -1.64 3.58
N ALA A 69 -8.76 -2.38 2.50
CA ALA A 69 -9.32 -2.09 1.21
C ALA A 69 -9.85 -3.38 0.56
N GLU A 70 -10.93 -3.26 -0.19
CA GLU A 70 -11.52 -4.35 -0.95
C GLU A 70 -11.50 -3.98 -2.42
N TYR A 71 -11.10 -4.94 -3.25
CA TYR A 71 -10.94 -4.77 -4.68
C TYR A 71 -11.69 -5.86 -5.40
N ASP A 72 -12.45 -5.49 -6.42
CA ASP A 72 -12.80 -6.43 -7.47
C ASP A 72 -11.59 -6.71 -8.39
N ARG A 73 -11.79 -7.59 -9.38
CA ARG A 73 -10.73 -7.97 -10.31
C ARG A 73 -10.20 -6.76 -11.10
N ASP A 74 -11.10 -5.93 -11.62
CA ASP A 74 -10.73 -4.85 -12.52
C ASP A 74 -10.00 -3.73 -11.74
N GLU A 75 -10.43 -3.47 -10.51
CA GLU A 75 -9.76 -2.55 -9.59
C GLU A 75 -8.37 -3.05 -9.18
N LEU A 76 -8.21 -4.35 -8.94
CA LEU A 76 -6.92 -4.95 -8.61
C LEU A 76 -5.94 -4.91 -9.78
N ASP A 77 -6.40 -5.26 -10.99
CA ASP A 77 -5.60 -5.20 -12.21
C ASP A 77 -5.10 -3.75 -12.45
N LYS A 78 -5.95 -2.76 -12.18
CA LYS A 78 -5.57 -1.34 -12.24
C LYS A 78 -4.53 -0.96 -11.18
N LEU A 79 -4.71 -1.39 -9.92
CA LEU A 79 -3.76 -1.11 -8.84
C LEU A 79 -2.37 -1.66 -9.16
N ILE A 80 -2.29 -2.90 -9.65
CA ILE A 80 -1.02 -3.53 -10.05
C ILE A 80 -0.35 -2.72 -11.17
N ALA A 81 -1.10 -2.35 -12.21
CA ALA A 81 -0.57 -1.56 -13.32
C ALA A 81 -0.04 -0.19 -12.87
N GLU A 82 -0.71 0.47 -11.92
CA GLU A 82 -0.25 1.73 -11.34
C GLU A 82 1.05 1.55 -10.53
N MET A 83 1.14 0.49 -9.72
CA MET A 83 2.35 0.18 -8.95
C MET A 83 3.55 -0.14 -9.86
N GLU A 84 3.36 -0.94 -10.90
CA GLU A 84 4.40 -1.19 -11.92
C GLU A 84 4.82 0.08 -12.65
N GLY A 85 3.86 0.98 -12.90
CA GLY A 85 4.13 2.29 -13.48
C GLY A 85 5.05 3.14 -12.59
N ILE A 86 4.77 3.15 -11.28
CA ILE A 86 5.59 3.84 -10.27
C ILE A 86 6.99 3.23 -10.21
N GLU A 87 7.11 1.89 -10.15
CA GLU A 87 8.39 1.17 -10.14
C GLU A 87 9.28 1.58 -11.34
N LYS A 88 8.71 1.56 -12.56
CA LYS A 88 9.43 1.98 -13.79
C LYS A 88 9.93 3.42 -13.74
N VAL A 89 9.22 4.32 -13.06
CA VAL A 89 9.65 5.71 -12.90
C VAL A 89 10.76 5.82 -11.87
N LEU A 90 10.65 5.10 -10.75
CA LEU A 90 11.67 5.06 -9.70
C LEU A 90 13.00 4.48 -10.22
N ASP A 91 12.96 3.37 -10.95
CA ASP A 91 14.16 2.75 -11.53
C ASP A 91 14.90 3.71 -12.46
N LYS A 92 14.17 4.42 -13.32
CA LYS A 92 14.74 5.45 -14.21
C LYS A 92 15.34 6.62 -13.43
N ALA A 93 14.74 7.00 -12.31
CA ALA A 93 15.24 8.08 -11.47
C ALA A 93 16.51 7.70 -10.70
N VAL A 94 16.67 6.41 -10.36
CA VAL A 94 17.88 5.87 -9.71
C VAL A 94 19.03 5.71 -10.70
N LEU A 95 18.77 5.28 -11.94
CA LEU A 95 19.77 5.12 -13.00
C LEU A 95 20.35 6.43 -13.56
N ASN A 96 19.68 7.57 -13.34
CA ASN A 96 20.10 8.89 -13.81
C ASN A 96 20.84 9.71 -12.72
N LYS A 97 21.21 9.09 -11.60
CA LYS A 97 22.08 9.66 -10.56
C LYS A 97 23.48 9.07 -10.64
#